data_AF-A0A955JNE3-F1
#
_entry.id   AF-A0A955JNE3-F1
#
_cell.length_a   1.000
_cell.length_b   1.000
_cell.length_c   1.000
_cell.angle_alpha   90.00
_cell.angle_beta   90.00
_cell.angle_gamma   90.00
#
_symmetry.space_group_name_H-M   'P 1'
#
loop_
_entity.id
_entity.type
_entity.pdbx_description
1 polymer ?
#
loop_
_entity_poly.entity_id
_entity_poly.type
_entity_poly.pdbx_seq_one_letter_code
_entity_poly.pdbx_strand_id
1 'polypeptide(L)'
;MKKLQTNQSGFTIIEVLIVLAIAGLIMLIVFLAVPALQRNSRNTQRKNDAQKLLAATNEWATANNWAISPDYGITSFNQIIANAGGMSQYKSGLNGLGQGDIAAAVGATTANSNTDLITLVLNGKCASSSSTAAQARSAAVMFYIEAGSNLVPQCLGA
;
A
#
# COMPACT_ATOMS: atom_id res chain seq x y z
N MET A 1 41.20 -44.65 44.97
CA MET A 1 40.74 -43.37 44.38
C MET A 1 40.19 -43.67 42.99
N LYS A 2 38.89 -43.47 42.77
CA LYS A 2 38.21 -43.85 41.52
C LYS A 2 38.43 -42.74 40.49
N LYS A 3 39.19 -43.04 39.44
CA LYS A 3 39.56 -42.08 38.37
C LYS A 3 38.32 -41.85 37.50
N LEU A 4 37.72 -40.67 37.58
CA LEU A 4 36.65 -40.25 36.68
C LEU A 4 37.27 -39.98 35.30
N GLN A 5 37.10 -40.92 34.35
CA GLN A 5 37.46 -40.66 32.96
C GLN A 5 36.38 -39.74 32.36
N THR A 6 36.72 -38.47 32.20
CA THR A 6 35.91 -37.53 31.43
C THR A 6 36.16 -37.76 29.95
N ASN A 7 35.22 -38.40 29.26
CA ASN A 7 35.22 -38.48 27.80
C ASN A 7 35.07 -37.06 27.24
N GLN A 8 36.17 -36.43 26.85
CA GLN A 8 36.14 -35.18 26.10
C GLN A 8 35.87 -35.51 24.63
N SER A 9 34.59 -35.76 24.32
CA SER A 9 34.06 -35.70 22.95
C SER A 9 34.07 -34.23 22.52
N GLY A 10 35.18 -33.81 21.93
CA GLY A 10 35.41 -32.43 21.50
C GLY A 10 34.59 -32.08 20.25
N PHE A 11 34.10 -30.84 20.27
CA PHE A 11 33.50 -30.12 19.15
C PHE A 11 34.49 -30.04 17.99
N THR A 12 34.33 -30.89 16.98
CA THR A 12 35.27 -30.98 15.86
C THR A 12 35.11 -29.80 14.90
N ILE A 13 36.21 -29.38 14.26
CA ILE A 13 36.19 -28.32 13.25
C ILE A 13 35.16 -28.61 12.14
N ILE A 14 35.01 -29.89 11.78
CA ILE A 14 34.02 -30.31 10.77
C ILE A 14 32.58 -30.07 11.23
N GLU A 15 32.26 -30.30 12.51
CA GLU A 15 30.93 -29.97 13.06
C GLU A 15 30.66 -28.47 12.99
N VAL A 16 31.65 -27.62 13.31
CA VAL A 16 31.50 -26.17 13.22
C VAL A 16 31.29 -25.72 11.78
N LEU A 17 32.05 -26.28 10.84
CA LEU A 17 31.95 -25.93 9.42
C LEU A 17 30.58 -26.29 8.84
N ILE A 18 30.02 -27.44 9.22
CA ILE A 18 28.68 -27.85 8.77
C ILE A 18 27.62 -26.87 9.31
N VAL A 19 27.71 -26.48 10.59
CA VAL A 19 26.78 -25.54 11.20
C VAL A 19 26.86 -24.17 10.53
N LEU A 20 28.07 -23.66 10.28
CA LEU A 20 28.28 -22.39 9.60
C LEU A 20 27.79 -22.41 8.16
N ALA A 21 27.96 -23.53 7.45
CA ALA A 21 27.45 -23.70 6.09
C ALA A 21 25.92 -23.63 6.04
N ILE A 22 25.24 -24.35 6.93
CA ILE A 22 23.77 -24.34 7.01
C ILE A 22 23.27 -22.95 7.45
N ALA A 23 23.92 -22.32 8.43
CA ALA A 23 23.58 -20.97 8.88
C ALA A 23 23.75 -19.94 7.75
N GLY A 24 24.83 -20.03 6.97
CA GLY A 24 25.06 -19.17 5.80
C GLY A 24 23.99 -19.34 4.72
N LEU A 25 23.57 -20.58 4.44
CA LEU A 25 22.51 -20.87 3.47
C LEU A 25 21.15 -20.31 3.91
N ILE A 26 20.79 -20.47 5.19
CA ILE A 26 19.53 -19.93 5.72
C ILE A 26 19.53 -18.40 5.65
N MET A 27 20.64 -17.76 6.03
CA MET A 27 20.77 -16.29 5.98
C MET A 27 20.58 -15.75 4.56
N LEU A 28 21.10 -16.43 3.55
CA LEU A 28 20.89 -16.07 2.14
C LEU A 28 19.40 -16.04 1.79
N ILE A 29 18.65 -17.10 2.12
CA ILE A 29 17.22 -17.19 1.81
C ILE A 29 16.44 -16.10 2.54
N VAL A 30 16.73 -15.89 3.83
CA VAL A 30 16.04 -14.88 4.66
C VAL A 30 16.24 -13.47 4.10
N PHE A 31 17.46 -13.13 3.69
CA PHE A 31 17.76 -11.82 3.10
C PHE A 31 17.07 -11.56 1.77
N LEU A 32 16.81 -12.60 0.97
CA LEU A 32 16.04 -12.45 -0.26
C LEU A 32 14.52 -12.41 0.01
N ALA A 33 14.04 -13.22 0.95
CA ALA A 33 12.61 -13.41 1.19
C ALA A 33 11.96 -12.29 2.02
N VAL A 34 12.63 -11.81 3.09
CA VAL A 34 12.04 -10.80 4.00
C VAL A 34 11.70 -9.49 3.28
N PRO A 35 12.57 -8.91 2.44
CA PRO A 35 12.24 -7.70 1.69
C PRO A 35 11.04 -7.92 0.75
N ALA A 36 10.93 -9.09 0.12
CA ALA A 36 9.80 -9.41 -0.75
C ALA A 36 8.48 -9.49 0.02
N LEU A 37 8.47 -10.12 1.20
CA LEU A 37 7.30 -10.21 2.06
C LEU A 37 6.84 -8.83 2.57
N GLN A 38 7.79 -7.95 2.93
CA GLN A 38 7.49 -6.59 3.36
C GLN A 38 6.79 -5.79 2.26
N ARG A 39 7.26 -5.90 1.01
CA ARG A 39 6.61 -5.27 -0.16
C ARG A 39 5.18 -5.78 -0.36
N ASN A 40 5.00 -7.09 -0.30
CA ASN A 40 3.68 -7.71 -0.46
C ASN A 40 2.70 -7.24 0.63
N SER A 41 3.16 -7.15 1.88
CA SER A 41 2.34 -6.62 2.99
C SER A 41 1.93 -5.16 2.74
N ARG A 42 2.87 -4.28 2.37
CA ARG A 42 2.54 -2.87 2.05
C ARG A 42 1.57 -2.76 0.89
N ASN A 43 1.77 -3.52 -0.19
CA ASN A 43 0.86 -3.51 -1.34
C ASN A 43 -0.56 -3.97 -0.98
N THR A 44 -0.70 -4.98 -0.11
CA THR A 44 -2.00 -5.40 0.41
C THR A 44 -2.65 -4.27 1.23
N GLN A 45 -1.87 -3.59 2.09
CA GLN A 45 -2.38 -2.45 2.86
C GLN A 45 -2.82 -1.29 1.95
N ARG A 46 -2.04 -0.96 0.91
CA ARG A 46 -2.40 0.05 -0.09
C ARG A 46 -3.71 -0.27 -0.82
N LYS A 47 -3.91 -1.54 -1.22
CA LYS A 47 -5.15 -2.00 -1.85
C LYS A 47 -6.35 -1.89 -0.90
N ASN A 48 -6.17 -2.29 0.36
CA ASN A 48 -7.21 -2.19 1.38
C ASN A 48 -7.59 -0.73 1.66
N ASP A 49 -6.61 0.17 1.79
CA ASP A 49 -6.87 1.59 2.00
C ASP A 49 -7.60 2.21 0.80
N ALA A 50 -7.23 1.86 -0.43
CA ALA A 50 -7.95 2.29 -1.63
C ALA A 50 -9.41 1.80 -1.67
N GLN A 51 -9.67 0.57 -1.24
CA GLN A 51 -11.04 0.04 -1.12
C GLN A 51 -11.86 0.79 -0.07
N LYS A 52 -11.27 1.10 1.09
CA LYS A 52 -11.92 1.91 2.13
C LYS A 52 -12.26 3.31 1.61
N LEU A 53 -11.32 3.95 0.93
CA LEU A 53 -11.52 5.29 0.37
C LEU A 53 -12.66 5.30 -0.66
N LEU A 54 -12.69 4.31 -1.56
CA LEU A 54 -13.76 4.18 -2.54
C LEU A 54 -15.12 3.92 -1.87
N ALA A 55 -15.16 3.05 -0.85
CA ALA A 55 -16.39 2.76 -0.11
C ALA A 55 -16.92 4.02 0.61
N ALA A 56 -16.06 4.73 1.34
CA ALA A 56 -16.41 5.96 2.03
C ALA A 56 -16.82 7.08 1.08
N THR A 57 -16.20 7.15 -0.10
CA THR A 57 -16.63 8.08 -1.16
C THR A 57 -18.06 7.77 -1.59
N ASN A 58 -18.36 6.51 -1.90
CA ASN A 58 -19.71 6.12 -2.33
C ASN A 58 -20.77 6.33 -1.23
N GLU A 59 -20.42 6.04 0.02
CA GLU A 59 -21.29 6.27 1.17
C GLU A 59 -21.61 7.76 1.34
N TRP A 60 -20.56 8.60 1.40
CA TRP A 60 -20.73 10.05 1.51
C TRP A 60 -21.48 10.61 0.32
N ALA A 61 -21.14 10.17 -0.90
CA ALA A 61 -21.78 10.64 -2.12
C ALA A 61 -23.26 10.27 -2.15
N THR A 62 -23.63 9.06 -1.74
CA THR A 62 -25.03 8.65 -1.65
C THR A 62 -25.78 9.47 -0.60
N ALA A 63 -25.20 9.66 0.59
CA ALA A 63 -25.81 10.46 1.66
C ALA A 63 -26.01 11.93 1.27
N ASN A 64 -25.16 12.46 0.38
CA ASN A 64 -25.17 13.85 -0.05
C ASN A 64 -25.66 14.03 -1.49
N ASN A 65 -26.42 13.08 -2.06
CA ASN A 65 -27.00 13.16 -3.41
C ASN A 65 -25.97 13.43 -4.53
N TRP A 66 -24.72 13.00 -4.33
CA TRP A 66 -23.57 13.27 -5.18
C TRP A 66 -23.32 14.75 -5.40
N ALA A 67 -23.70 15.60 -4.43
CA ALA A 67 -23.38 17.02 -4.38
C ALA A 67 -21.89 17.25 -4.03
N ILE A 68 -21.00 16.48 -4.66
CA ILE A 68 -19.57 16.73 -4.59
C ILE A 68 -19.28 17.85 -5.58
N SER A 69 -18.89 19.03 -5.08
CA SER A 69 -18.52 20.14 -5.95
C SER A 69 -17.27 19.79 -6.77
N PRO A 70 -17.20 20.16 -8.06
CA PRO A 70 -15.97 20.04 -8.86
C PRO A 70 -14.82 20.87 -8.28
N ASP A 71 -15.17 21.99 -7.63
CA ASP A 71 -14.28 22.74 -6.75
C ASP A 71 -14.31 22.09 -5.37
N TYR A 72 -13.51 21.04 -5.21
CA TYR A 72 -13.32 20.28 -3.98
C TYR A 72 -13.42 21.16 -2.74
N GLY A 73 -14.60 21.20 -2.13
CA GLY A 73 -14.72 21.73 -0.78
C GLY A 73 -13.81 20.86 0.07
N ILE A 74 -12.69 21.40 0.53
CA ILE A 74 -11.71 20.73 1.39
C ILE A 74 -12.43 20.02 2.56
N THR A 75 -13.57 20.57 2.99
CA THR A 75 -14.52 20.00 3.95
C THR A 75 -15.15 18.68 3.53
N SER A 76 -15.72 18.56 2.32
CA SER A 76 -16.34 17.31 1.84
C SER A 76 -15.30 16.19 1.71
N PHE A 77 -14.10 16.53 1.24
CA PHE A 77 -13.02 15.55 1.10
C PHE A 77 -12.48 15.08 2.46
N ASN A 78 -12.29 16.00 3.42
CA ASN A 78 -11.95 15.64 4.80
C ASN A 78 -12.97 14.68 5.43
N GLN A 79 -14.27 14.88 5.16
CA GLN A 79 -15.31 13.99 5.68
C GLN A 79 -15.25 12.60 5.03
N ILE A 80 -15.01 12.52 3.72
CA ILE A 80 -14.82 11.24 3.03
C ILE A 80 -13.63 10.48 3.64
N ILE A 81 -12.53 11.17 3.93
CA ILE A 81 -11.36 10.55 4.54
C ILE A 81 -11.63 10.13 5.99
N ALA A 82 -12.32 10.96 6.76
CA ALA A 82 -12.73 10.61 8.13
C ALA A 82 -13.63 9.36 8.13
N ASN A 83 -14.54 9.25 7.17
CA ASN A 83 -15.45 8.12 7.01
C ASN A 83 -14.74 6.85 6.51
N ALA A 84 -13.65 6.98 5.73
CA ALA A 84 -12.81 5.85 5.33
C ALA A 84 -12.11 5.17 6.53
N GLY A 85 -12.10 5.83 7.68
CA GLY A 85 -11.38 5.40 8.87
C GLY A 85 -9.86 5.51 8.69
N GLY A 86 -9.11 5.18 9.75
CA GLY A 86 -7.66 5.21 9.70
C GLY A 86 -7.11 4.36 8.55
N MET A 87 -6.49 5.03 7.56
CA MET A 87 -5.71 4.41 6.51
C MET A 87 -4.27 4.25 6.97
N SER A 88 -3.67 3.09 6.68
CA SER A 88 -2.35 2.75 7.22
C SER A 88 -1.20 3.26 6.36
N GLN A 89 -1.42 3.42 5.05
CA GLN A 89 -0.39 3.79 4.07
C GLN A 89 -0.56 5.22 3.53
N TYR A 90 -1.78 5.75 3.53
CA TYR A 90 -2.09 7.09 3.03
C TYR A 90 -2.60 7.98 4.17
N LYS A 91 -2.18 9.25 4.23
CA LYS A 91 -2.54 10.19 5.29
C LYS A 91 -3.14 11.47 4.69
N SER A 92 -4.10 12.10 5.37
CA SER A 92 -4.71 13.35 4.90
C SER A 92 -3.77 14.54 5.11
N GLY A 93 -2.98 14.92 4.12
CA GLY A 93 -2.36 16.25 4.04
C GLY A 93 -3.24 17.16 3.19
N LEU A 94 -3.98 18.07 3.83
CA LEU A 94 -4.84 19.02 3.13
C LEU A 94 -4.38 20.47 3.21
N ASN A 95 -3.21 20.76 3.77
CA ASN A 95 -2.61 22.08 3.67
C ASN A 95 -1.08 21.97 3.63
N GLY A 96 -0.51 21.97 2.42
CA GLY A 96 0.93 21.90 2.20
C GLY A 96 1.39 20.47 1.92
N LEU A 97 1.66 20.19 0.65
CA LEU A 97 2.14 18.90 0.15
C LEU A 97 3.33 18.39 0.97
N GLY A 98 3.17 17.18 1.52
CA GLY A 98 4.13 16.51 2.38
C GLY A 98 3.72 15.06 2.67
N GLN A 99 4.04 14.16 1.72
CA GLN A 99 4.08 12.68 1.79
C GLN A 99 2.92 11.98 2.53
N GLY A 100 1.99 11.43 1.73
CA GLY A 100 0.79 10.70 2.17
C GLY A 100 -0.50 11.15 1.48
N ASP A 101 -0.41 12.28 0.76
CA ASP A 101 -1.53 13.16 0.45
C ASP A 101 -2.54 12.51 -0.49
N ILE A 102 -3.80 12.54 -0.08
CA ILE A 102 -4.91 12.05 -0.88
C ILE A 102 -5.23 13.19 -1.85
N ALA A 103 -5.00 12.99 -3.15
CA ALA A 103 -5.31 13.99 -4.18
C ALA A 103 -6.71 13.76 -4.74
N ALA A 104 -7.32 14.80 -5.31
CA ALA A 104 -8.63 14.70 -5.92
C ALA A 104 -8.60 15.24 -7.36
N ALA A 105 -9.22 14.53 -8.31
CA ALA A 105 -9.29 14.87 -9.73
C ALA A 105 -10.70 14.60 -10.31
N VAL A 106 -11.09 15.29 -11.38
CA VAL A 106 -12.38 15.07 -12.06
C VAL A 106 -12.12 14.47 -13.43
N GLY A 107 -12.86 13.42 -13.80
CA GLY A 107 -12.83 12.84 -15.13
C GLY A 107 -11.56 12.05 -15.42
N ALA A 108 -10.83 12.41 -16.49
CA ALA A 108 -9.65 11.68 -16.93
C ALA A 108 -8.40 12.17 -16.19
N THR A 109 -7.72 11.28 -15.47
CA THR A 109 -6.44 11.54 -14.83
C THR A 109 -5.56 10.31 -14.84
N THR A 110 -4.24 10.50 -14.77
CA THR A 110 -3.29 9.41 -14.56
C THR A 110 -2.96 9.31 -13.09
N ALA A 111 -2.72 8.09 -12.60
CA ALA A 111 -2.19 7.91 -11.25
C ALA A 111 -0.86 8.68 -11.11
N ASN A 112 -0.67 9.40 -10.01
CA ASN A 112 0.62 10.01 -9.68
C ASN A 112 1.62 8.89 -9.37
N SER A 113 2.78 8.88 -10.04
CA SER A 113 3.85 7.88 -9.93
C SER A 113 4.57 7.84 -8.56
N ASN A 114 3.85 8.13 -7.47
CA ASN A 114 4.30 8.11 -6.10
C ASN A 114 3.45 7.11 -5.31
N THR A 115 4.09 6.13 -4.66
CA THR A 115 3.42 5.11 -3.84
C THR A 115 2.76 5.64 -2.58
N ASP A 116 3.10 6.87 -2.20
CA ASP A 116 2.59 7.53 -1.00
C ASP A 116 1.40 8.45 -1.34
N LEU A 117 1.04 8.57 -2.63
CA LEU A 117 -0.12 9.33 -3.08
C LEU A 117 -1.23 8.38 -3.52
N ILE A 118 -2.45 8.71 -3.15
CA ILE A 118 -3.67 8.09 -3.65
C ILE A 118 -4.55 9.19 -4.25
N THR A 119 -5.11 8.98 -5.44
CA THR A 119 -5.92 9.98 -6.13
C THR A 119 -7.36 9.50 -6.22
N LEU A 120 -8.28 10.24 -5.60
CA LEU A 120 -9.71 10.07 -5.81
C LEU A 120 -10.12 10.82 -7.07
N VAL A 121 -10.77 10.12 -7.98
CA VAL A 121 -11.29 10.65 -9.22
C VAL A 121 -12.80 10.64 -9.13
N LEU A 122 -13.42 11.80 -9.34
CA LEU A 122 -14.88 11.93 -9.42
C LEU A 122 -15.32 12.05 -10.87
N ASN A 123 -16.53 11.62 -11.16
CA ASN A 123 -17.08 11.55 -12.52
C ASN A 123 -16.11 10.84 -13.50
N GLY A 124 -15.38 9.85 -13.01
CA GLY A 124 -14.34 9.18 -13.75
C GLY A 124 -14.20 7.73 -13.34
N LYS A 125 -13.97 6.87 -14.35
CA LYS A 125 -13.89 5.41 -14.25
C LYS A 125 -12.51 4.89 -14.54
N CYS A 126 -12.22 3.68 -14.11
CA CYS A 126 -10.94 3.04 -14.42
C CYS A 126 -10.73 2.75 -15.91
N ALA A 127 -9.52 3.04 -16.37
CA ALA A 127 -9.01 2.75 -17.70
C ALA A 127 -7.55 2.28 -17.62
N SER A 128 -7.31 0.97 -17.59
CA SER A 128 -5.98 0.33 -17.50
C SER A 128 -5.05 0.90 -16.41
N SER A 129 -4.24 1.92 -16.74
CA SER A 129 -3.32 2.64 -15.85
C SER A 129 -3.74 4.08 -15.50
N SER A 130 -4.96 4.46 -15.85
CA SER A 130 -5.52 5.81 -15.75
C SER A 130 -6.99 5.75 -15.35
N SER A 131 -7.60 6.91 -15.13
CA SER A 131 -9.04 7.09 -15.20
C SER A 131 -9.43 7.78 -16.50
N THR A 132 -10.65 7.55 -16.95
CA THR A 132 -11.30 8.29 -18.05
C THR A 132 -12.59 8.92 -17.51
N ALA A 133 -13.03 10.00 -18.15
CA ALA A 133 -14.32 10.58 -17.84
C ALA A 133 -15.45 9.54 -17.91
N ALA A 134 -16.38 9.65 -16.97
CA ALA A 134 -17.55 8.80 -16.83
C ALA A 134 -18.78 9.67 -16.55
N GLN A 135 -19.93 9.02 -16.44
CA GLN A 135 -21.20 9.71 -16.19
C GLN A 135 -21.17 10.40 -14.81
N ALA A 136 -22.02 11.40 -14.62
CA ALA A 136 -22.24 11.97 -13.29
C ALA A 136 -22.53 10.84 -12.28
N ARG A 137 -22.04 11.00 -11.05
CA ARG A 137 -22.20 10.01 -9.96
C ARG A 137 -21.32 8.77 -10.07
N SER A 138 -20.08 8.96 -10.50
CA SER A 138 -19.08 7.91 -10.61
C SER A 138 -17.80 8.31 -9.88
N ALA A 139 -17.04 7.34 -9.42
CA ALA A 139 -15.81 7.58 -8.69
C ALA A 139 -14.82 6.42 -8.87
N ALA A 140 -13.56 6.79 -9.10
CA ALA A 140 -12.44 5.87 -9.18
C ALA A 140 -11.33 6.30 -8.22
N VAL A 141 -10.51 5.35 -7.79
CA VAL A 141 -9.37 5.57 -6.91
C VAL A 141 -8.14 5.02 -7.61
N MET A 142 -7.17 5.90 -7.84
CA MET A 142 -5.91 5.60 -8.49
C MET A 142 -4.77 5.57 -7.46
N PHE A 143 -3.90 4.57 -7.55
CA PHE A 143 -2.74 4.43 -6.67
C PHE A 143 -1.67 3.57 -7.34
N TYR A 144 -0.47 3.48 -6.76
CA TYR A 144 0.58 2.58 -7.22
C TYR A 144 0.88 1.47 -6.23
N ILE A 145 1.31 0.33 -6.76
CA ILE A 145 1.88 -0.77 -5.98
C ILE A 145 3.30 -1.07 -6.44
N GLU A 146 4.11 -1.60 -5.53
CA GLU A 146 5.51 -1.94 -5.79
C GLU A 146 5.61 -3.31 -6.48
N ALA A 147 6.29 -3.41 -7.62
CA ALA A 147 6.59 -4.66 -8.32
C ALA A 147 8.10 -4.72 -8.64
N GLY A 148 8.89 -5.25 -7.71
CA GLY A 148 10.35 -5.22 -7.80
C GLY A 148 10.87 -3.79 -7.65
N SER A 149 11.57 -3.27 -8.66
CA SER A 149 12.01 -1.87 -8.76
C SER A 149 11.01 -0.97 -9.48
N ASN A 150 9.92 -1.53 -10.02
CA ASN A 150 8.94 -0.80 -10.81
C ASN A 150 7.71 -0.48 -9.96
N LEU A 151 7.03 0.61 -10.30
CA LEU A 151 5.73 0.95 -9.78
C LEU A 151 4.67 0.59 -10.81
N VAL A 152 3.64 -0.13 -10.39
CA VAL A 152 2.52 -0.53 -11.25
C VAL A 152 1.28 0.28 -10.87
N PRO A 153 0.68 1.04 -11.79
CA PRO A 153 -0.53 1.78 -11.51
C PRO A 153 -1.69 0.82 -11.29
N GLN A 154 -2.54 1.15 -10.34
CA GLN A 154 -3.77 0.44 -10.02
C GLN A 154 -4.91 1.45 -10.08
N CYS A 155 -6.05 0.97 -10.55
CA CYS A 155 -7.29 1.72 -10.51
C CYS A 155 -8.38 0.83 -9.93
N LEU A 156 -9.19 1.40 -9.04
CA LEU A 156 -10.37 0.77 -8.48
C LEU A 156 -11.57 1.71 -8.59
N GLY A 157 -12.68 1.25 -9.14
CA GLY A 157 -13.91 2.05 -9.26
C GLY A 157 -14.31 2.33 -10.70
N ALA A 158 -15.29 3.23 -10.84
CA ALA A 158 -16.23 3.23 -11.95
C ALA A 158 -16.60 4.62 -12.43
#